data_AF-A0A3R6VFF5-F1
#
_entry.id   AF-A0A3R6VFF5-F1
#
_cell.length_a   1.000
_cell.length_b   1.000
_cell.length_c   1.000
_cell.angle_alpha   90.00
_cell.angle_beta   90.00
_cell.angle_gamma   90.00
#
_symmetry.space_group_name_H-M   'P 1'
#
loop_
_entity.id
_entity.type
_entity.pdbx_description
1 polymer ?
#
loop_
_entity_poly.entity_id
_entity_poly.type
_entity_poly.pdbx_seq_one_letter_code
_entity_poly.pdbx_strand_id
1 'polypeptide(L)'
;TTTTNVNGTDTIAKITWYDGSLPDELYQDFGLQFKVSDLPLNTTLYFPVTQETIPNGTLSWTSVPDATGKLADSSHPAPKLTIAKAATAASSTTTTNSSATIPVKSSAATAIISVGTVMLAMLSAFL
;
A
#
# COMPACT_ATOMS: atom_id res chain seq x y z
N THR A 1 4.11 23.63 6.02
CA THR A 1 4.96 22.85 6.93
C THR A 1 5.35 23.70 8.13
N THR A 2 5.35 23.13 9.33
CA THR A 2 5.82 23.78 10.55
C THR A 2 7.10 23.11 11.04
N THR A 3 8.06 23.91 11.50
CA THR A 3 9.37 23.48 11.97
C THR A 3 9.52 23.80 13.46
N THR A 4 10.23 22.97 14.20
CA THR A 4 10.58 23.19 15.62
C THR A 4 12.09 23.03 15.79
N ASN A 5 12.70 23.94 16.54
CA ASN A 5 14.11 23.81 16.91
C ASN A 5 14.25 22.80 18.06
N VAL A 6 14.98 21.72 17.81
CA VAL A 6 15.28 20.67 18.80
C VAL A 6 16.80 20.62 18.94
N ASN A 7 17.31 20.99 20.12
CA ASN A 7 18.74 20.99 20.45
C ASN A 7 19.61 21.73 19.41
N GLY A 8 19.14 22.86 18.88
CA GLY A 8 19.86 23.65 17.88
C GLY A 8 19.68 23.16 16.44
N THR A 9 18.87 22.12 16.20
CA THR A 9 18.53 21.61 14.86
C THR A 9 17.06 21.85 14.54
N ASP A 10 16.79 22.46 13.39
CA ASP A 10 15.43 22.66 12.89
C ASP A 10 14.85 21.35 12.34
N THR A 11 13.73 20.91 12.93
CA THR A 11 13.07 19.63 12.62
C THR A 11 11.64 19.87 12.15
N ILE A 12 11.18 19.10 11.16
CA ILE A 12 9.80 19.19 10.68
C ILE A 12 8.85 18.58 11.72
N ALA A 13 7.89 19.38 12.18
CA ALA A 13 6.90 18.99 13.18
C ALA A 13 5.52 18.71 12.57
N LYS A 14 5.16 19.40 11.48
CA LYS A 14 3.85 19.23 10.83
C LYS A 14 3.94 19.48 9.33
N ILE A 15 3.24 18.65 8.56
CA ILE A 15 3.01 18.83 7.12
C ILE A 15 1.51 18.99 6.93
N THR A 16 1.12 19.88 6.02
CA THR A 16 -0.29 20.08 5.68
C THR A 16 -0.42 20.22 4.18
N TRP A 17 -1.32 19.43 3.62
CA TRP A 17 -1.75 19.50 2.24
C TRP A 17 -3.07 20.25 2.21
N TYR A 18 -3.25 21.12 1.21
CA TYR A 18 -4.44 21.95 1.03
C TYR A 18 -4.90 21.87 -0.42
N ASP A 19 -6.03 22.52 -0.71
CA ASP A 19 -6.57 22.69 -2.06
C ASP A 19 -7.00 21.38 -2.74
N GLY A 20 -7.49 20.43 -1.94
CA GLY A 20 -8.09 19.19 -2.41
C GLY A 20 -9.56 19.09 -1.99
N SER A 21 -10.41 18.56 -2.87
CA SER A 21 -11.74 18.08 -2.51
C SER A 21 -11.72 16.56 -2.56
N LEU A 22 -12.21 15.93 -1.50
CA LEU A 22 -12.28 14.47 -1.39
C LEU A 22 -13.76 14.07 -1.29
N PRO A 23 -14.40 13.70 -2.41
CA PRO A 23 -15.73 13.11 -2.40
C PRO A 23 -15.79 11.84 -1.55
N ASP A 24 -16.94 11.55 -0.95
CA ASP A 24 -17.14 10.44 -0.02
C ASP A 24 -16.81 9.07 -0.63
N GLU A 25 -17.02 8.92 -1.94
CA GLU A 25 -16.76 7.70 -2.69
C GLU A 25 -15.30 7.50 -3.10
N LEU A 26 -14.41 8.48 -2.85
CA LEU A 26 -13.03 8.46 -3.29
C LEU A 26 -12.03 8.48 -2.13
N TYR A 27 -10.78 8.17 -2.48
CA TYR A 27 -9.62 8.31 -1.61
C TYR A 27 -8.57 9.20 -2.30
N GLN A 28 -7.73 9.84 -1.50
CA GLN A 28 -6.62 10.65 -1.96
C GLN A 28 -5.31 10.16 -1.34
N ASP A 29 -4.28 10.04 -2.17
CA ASP A 29 -2.93 9.71 -1.71
C ASP A 29 -2.15 10.98 -1.34
N PHE A 30 -1.50 10.94 -0.17
CA PHE A 30 -0.63 12.00 0.33
C PHE A 30 0.80 11.47 0.45
N GLY A 31 1.64 11.77 -0.53
CA GLY A 31 3.03 11.33 -0.56
C GLY A 31 3.91 12.07 0.45
N LEU A 32 4.63 11.31 1.28
CA LEU A 32 5.66 11.82 2.19
C LEU A 32 6.94 10.98 2.05
N GLN A 33 8.07 11.64 1.81
CA GLN A 33 9.39 11.02 1.85
C GLN A 33 10.21 11.64 2.97
N PHE A 34 10.79 10.81 3.82
CA PHE A 34 11.67 11.23 4.91
C PHE A 34 12.72 10.17 5.19
N LYS A 35 13.79 10.59 5.86
CA LYS A 35 14.81 9.68 6.37
C LYS A 35 14.47 9.32 7.80
N VAL A 36 14.47 8.02 8.10
CA VAL A 36 14.38 7.55 9.48
C VAL A 36 15.81 7.48 10.03
N SER A 37 16.03 8.02 11.23
CA SER A 37 17.30 7.88 11.95
C SER A 37 17.56 6.42 12.35
N ASP A 38 18.70 6.14 12.96
CA ASP A 38 19.05 4.81 13.48
C ASP A 38 18.18 4.45 14.71
N LEU A 39 16.92 4.09 14.44
CA LEU A 39 15.95 3.67 15.44
C LEU A 39 16.06 2.16 15.67
N PRO A 40 15.86 1.68 16.91
CA PRO A 40 15.82 0.25 17.18
C PRO A 40 14.79 -0.48 16.33
N LEU A 41 15.09 -1.73 15.97
CA LEU A 41 14.12 -2.60 15.32
C LEU A 41 12.85 -2.74 16.18
N ASN A 42 11.72 -2.86 15.52
CA ASN A 42 10.37 -2.93 16.09
C ASN A 42 9.90 -1.64 16.79
N THR A 43 10.68 -0.55 16.72
CA THR A 43 10.17 0.78 17.10
C THR A 43 8.97 1.11 16.20
N THR A 44 7.87 1.56 16.80
CA THR A 44 6.68 2.01 16.06
C THR A 44 6.55 3.52 16.18
N LEU A 45 6.57 4.18 15.03
CA LEU A 45 6.28 5.60 14.89
C LEU A 45 4.80 5.77 14.59
N TYR A 46 4.14 6.71 15.28
CA TYR A 46 2.75 7.08 15.02
C TYR A 46 2.70 8.46 14.39
N PHE A 47 1.82 8.63 13.41
CA PHE A 47 1.63 9.87 12.67
C PHE A 47 0.17 10.32 12.86
N PRO A 48 -0.13 11.11 13.90
CA PRO A 48 -1.47 11.67 14.08
C PRO A 48 -1.85 12.56 12.88
N VAL A 49 -3.05 12.35 12.33
CA VAL A 49 -3.56 13.10 11.18
C VAL A 49 -4.90 13.72 11.53
N THR A 50 -5.06 15.00 11.18
CA THR A 50 -6.37 15.65 11.12
C THR A 50 -6.76 15.80 9.66
N GLN A 51 -7.89 15.23 9.29
CA GLN A 51 -8.47 15.34 7.95
C GLN A 51 -9.60 16.35 8.01
N GLU A 52 -9.54 17.37 7.17
CA GLU A 52 -10.61 18.35 6.99
C GLU A 52 -11.20 18.17 5.60
N THR A 53 -12.52 18.04 5.52
CA THR A 53 -13.28 17.86 4.28
C THR A 53 -14.45 18.82 4.23
N ILE A 54 -14.81 19.25 3.03
CA ILE A 54 -15.99 20.08 2.79
C ILE A 54 -16.95 19.26 1.93
N PRO A 55 -18.21 19.04 2.37
CA PRO A 55 -18.87 19.60 3.56
C PRO A 55 -18.72 18.77 4.85
N ASN A 56 -18.06 17.61 4.82
CA ASN A 56 -18.19 16.58 5.86
C ASN A 56 -17.43 16.86 7.18
N GLY A 57 -16.75 18.00 7.29
CA GLY A 57 -16.13 18.46 8.53
C GLY A 57 -14.76 17.84 8.81
N THR A 58 -14.45 17.69 10.10
CA THR A 58 -13.11 17.30 10.57
C THR A 58 -13.13 15.90 11.19
N LEU A 59 -12.19 15.04 10.76
CA LEU A 59 -11.93 13.72 11.32
C LEU A 59 -10.52 13.67 11.94
N SER A 60 -10.43 13.08 13.13
CA SER A 60 -9.19 13.04 13.93
C SER A 60 -8.63 11.63 14.03
N TRP A 61 -7.70 11.29 13.14
CA TRP A 61 -6.96 10.03 13.13
C TRP A 61 -5.74 10.14 14.04
N THR A 62 -5.99 10.32 15.34
CA THR A 62 -4.95 10.69 16.32
C THR A 62 -4.79 9.68 17.46
N SER A 63 -5.60 8.61 17.47
CA SER A 63 -5.57 7.65 18.58
C SER A 63 -4.30 6.81 18.55
N VAL A 64 -3.52 6.88 19.63
CA VAL A 64 -2.32 6.08 19.87
C VAL A 64 -2.55 5.17 21.08
N PRO A 65 -1.93 3.97 21.11
CA PRO A 65 -2.15 3.05 22.21
C PRO A 65 -1.50 3.56 23.48
N ASP A 66 -2.19 3.34 24.61
CA ASP A 66 -1.60 3.54 25.93
C ASP A 66 -0.58 2.44 26.28
N ALA A 67 -0.04 2.48 27.50
CA ALA A 67 0.94 1.50 27.98
C ALA A 67 0.42 0.05 28.01
N THR A 68 -0.91 -0.15 27.98
CA THR A 68 -1.56 -1.47 27.92
C THR A 68 -1.90 -1.90 26.49
N GLY A 69 -1.61 -1.05 25.49
CA GLY A 69 -1.92 -1.30 24.09
C GLY A 69 -3.34 -0.86 23.68
N LYS A 70 -4.11 -0.24 24.58
CA LYS A 70 -5.49 0.16 24.31
C LYS A 70 -5.53 1.51 23.59
N LEU A 71 -6.33 1.58 22.53
CA LEU A 71 -6.66 2.83 21.85
C LEU A 71 -7.82 3.55 22.58
N ALA A 72 -7.73 4.87 22.68
CA ALA A 72 -8.84 5.69 23.17
C ALA A 72 -10.01 5.71 22.18
N ASP A 73 -9.70 5.67 20.88
CA ASP A 73 -10.65 5.55 19.78
C ASP A 73 -10.11 4.55 18.76
N SER A 74 -10.72 3.36 18.73
CA SER A 74 -10.35 2.30 17.81
C SER A 74 -10.84 2.53 16.38
N SER A 75 -11.79 3.45 16.16
CA SER A 75 -12.35 3.74 14.82
C SER A 75 -11.46 4.69 14.03
N HIS A 76 -10.71 5.56 14.73
CA HIS A 76 -9.80 6.54 14.11
C HIS A 76 -8.36 6.40 14.65
N PRO A 77 -7.71 5.24 14.45
CA PRO A 77 -6.33 5.04 14.87
C PRO A 77 -5.39 5.95 14.09
N ALA A 78 -4.34 6.43 14.76
CA ALA A 78 -3.26 7.12 14.06
C ALA A 78 -2.53 6.14 13.12
N PRO A 79 -2.24 6.54 11.87
CA PRO A 79 -1.31 5.82 11.00
C PRO A 79 0.00 5.50 11.71
N LYS A 80 0.60 4.35 11.41
CA LYS A 80 1.83 3.89 12.07
C LYS A 80 2.82 3.26 11.10
N LEU A 81 4.10 3.41 11.42
CA LEU A 81 5.21 2.77 10.73
C LEU A 81 6.07 2.02 11.75
N THR A 82 6.28 0.73 11.54
CA THR A 82 7.16 -0.08 12.38
C THR A 82 8.49 -0.31 11.67
N ILE A 83 9.59 -0.06 12.38
CA ILE A 83 10.94 -0.26 11.86
C ILE A 83 11.23 -1.76 11.78
N ALA A 84 11.29 -2.29 10.57
CA ALA A 84 11.62 -3.68 10.32
C ALA A 84 13.10 -3.84 10.01
N LYS A 85 13.63 -5.05 10.25
CA LYS A 85 14.92 -5.44 9.70
C LYS A 85 14.83 -5.38 8.17
N ALA A 86 15.82 -4.78 7.52
CA ALA A 86 15.92 -4.82 6.08
C ALA A 86 15.87 -6.28 5.61
N ALA A 87 14.85 -6.61 4.81
CA ALA A 87 14.82 -7.88 4.13
C ALA A 87 15.91 -7.84 3.06
N THR A 88 16.88 -8.74 3.12
CA THR A 88 17.76 -9.00 1.99
C THR A 88 16.86 -9.46 0.86
N ALA A 89 16.59 -8.59 -0.12
CA ALA A 89 15.80 -8.95 -1.28
C ALA A 89 16.50 -10.14 -1.95
N ALA A 90 15.87 -11.33 -1.86
CA ALA A 90 16.24 -12.44 -2.70
C ALA A 90 16.06 -11.94 -4.13
N SER A 91 17.16 -11.85 -4.87
CA SER A 91 17.16 -11.50 -6.28
C SER A 91 16.15 -12.40 -6.98
N SER A 92 15.07 -11.81 -7.51
CA SER A 92 14.21 -12.49 -8.45
C SER A 92 15.07 -12.96 -9.62
N THR A 93 15.33 -14.26 -9.68
CA THR A 93 15.97 -14.90 -10.83
C THR A 93 15.19 -14.52 -12.09
N THR A 94 15.90 -13.94 -13.04
CA THR A 94 15.51 -13.68 -14.42
C THR A 94 14.65 -14.81 -14.99
N THR A 95 13.34 -14.58 -15.14
CA THR A 95 12.54 -15.33 -16.12
C THR A 95 12.92 -14.80 -17.49
N THR A 96 13.62 -15.63 -18.26
CA THR A 96 14.04 -15.39 -19.63
C THR A 96 12.80 -15.07 -20.48
N ASN A 97 12.57 -13.80 -20.79
CA ASN A 97 11.74 -13.40 -21.92
C ASN A 97 12.46 -13.88 -23.18
N SER A 98 12.15 -15.10 -23.62
CA SER A 98 12.49 -15.55 -24.97
C SER A 98 11.65 -14.76 -25.97
N SER A 99 12.13 -13.56 -26.31
CA SER A 99 11.81 -12.87 -27.54
C SER A 99 12.30 -13.75 -28.69
N ALA A 100 11.45 -14.68 -29.14
CA ALA A 100 11.69 -15.45 -30.35
C ALA A 100 11.52 -14.52 -31.55
N THR A 101 12.66 -14.06 -32.06
CA THR A 101 12.88 -13.49 -33.39
C THR A 101 12.05 -14.25 -34.44
N ILE A 102 11.35 -13.49 -35.28
CA ILE A 102 10.64 -14.00 -36.46
C ILE A 102 11.65 -14.10 -37.63
N PRO A 103 11.97 -15.31 -38.14
CA PRO A 103 12.48 -15.46 -39.49
C PRO A 103 11.42 -16.04 -40.45
N VAL A 104 11.64 -15.78 -41.74
CA VAL A 104 10.65 -15.58 -42.80
C VAL A 104 10.30 -16.86 -43.60
N LYS A 105 9.06 -16.91 -44.11
CA LYS A 105 8.58 -17.53 -45.38
C LYS A 105 8.65 -19.06 -45.56
N SER A 106 7.49 -19.73 -45.58
CA SER A 106 7.11 -20.66 -46.65
C SER A 106 5.60 -20.96 -46.64
N SER A 107 5.07 -21.23 -47.82
CA SER A 107 3.66 -21.39 -48.19
C SER A 107 3.11 -22.79 -47.89
N ALA A 108 1.78 -22.83 -47.77
CA ALA A 108 0.88 -23.96 -48.04
C ALA A 108 0.60 -25.03 -46.96
N ALA A 109 -0.69 -25.06 -46.61
CA ALA A 109 -1.59 -26.23 -46.64
C ALA A 109 -1.87 -27.04 -45.35
N THR A 110 -3.18 -27.02 -45.03
CA THR A 110 -4.02 -28.14 -44.57
C THR A 110 -4.20 -28.37 -43.07
N ALA A 111 -5.48 -28.30 -42.67
CA ALA A 111 -6.04 -28.55 -41.36
C ALA A 111 -6.11 -30.04 -41.01
N ILE A 112 -6.13 -30.36 -39.71
CA ILE A 112 -6.88 -31.51 -39.18
C ILE A 112 -7.48 -31.14 -37.82
N ILE A 113 -8.80 -31.37 -37.71
CA ILE A 113 -9.66 -31.15 -36.55
C ILE A 113 -9.53 -32.36 -35.62
N SER A 114 -9.42 -32.14 -34.30
CA SER A 114 -9.64 -33.20 -33.29
C SER A 114 -10.56 -32.68 -32.20
N VAL A 115 -11.77 -33.25 -32.16
CA VAL A 115 -12.84 -32.99 -31.18
C VAL A 115 -12.54 -33.76 -29.90
N GLY A 116 -12.63 -33.11 -28.74
CA GLY A 116 -12.53 -33.76 -27.43
C GLY A 116 -13.37 -33.02 -26.38
N THR A 117 -14.43 -33.68 -25.93
CA THR A 117 -15.58 -33.13 -25.19
C THR A 117 -15.34 -32.93 -23.68
N VAL A 118 -16.12 -31.99 -23.14
CA VAL A 118 -16.38 -31.54 -21.76
C VAL A 118 -16.62 -32.65 -20.72
N MET A 119 -16.19 -32.42 -19.46
CA MET A 119 -16.86 -32.97 -18.27
C MET A 119 -17.03 -31.87 -17.20
N LEU A 120 -18.28 -31.47 -16.97
CA LEU A 120 -18.72 -30.58 -15.89
C LEU A 120 -19.35 -31.47 -14.80
N ALA A 121 -18.76 -31.52 -13.61
CA ALA A 121 -19.32 -32.25 -12.49
C ALA A 121 -20.02 -31.27 -11.53
N MET A 122 -21.35 -31.29 -11.55
CA MET A 122 -22.23 -30.74 -10.51
C MET A 122 -22.32 -31.74 -9.36
N LEU A 123 -22.17 -31.30 -8.11
CA LEU A 123 -22.40 -32.13 -6.93
C LEU A 123 -23.61 -31.58 -6.17
N SER A 124 -24.70 -32.34 -6.16
CA SER A 124 -25.83 -32.17 -5.25
C SER A 124 -26.24 -33.53 -4.69
N ALA A 125 -26.41 -33.61 -3.37
CA ALA A 125 -27.21 -34.65 -2.73
C ALA A 125 -27.78 -34.10 -1.41
N PHE A 126 -29.10 -34.21 -1.31
CA PHE A 126 -29.97 -33.92 -0.18
C PHE A 126 -29.71 -34.88 1.00
N LEU A 127 -30.06 -34.42 2.20
CA LEU A 127 -30.97 -35.14 3.11
C LEU A 127 -31.90 -34.13 3.79
#